data_AF-A0AAD8RGW3-F1
#
_entry.id   AF-A0AAD8RGW3-F1
#
_cell.length_a   1.000
_cell.length_b   1.000
_cell.length_c   1.000
_cell.angle_alpha   90.00
_cell.angle_beta   90.00
_cell.angle_gamma   90.00
#
_symmetry.space_group_name_H-M   'P 1'
#
loop_
_entity.id
_entity.type
_entity.pdbx_description
1 polymer ?
#
loop_
_entity_poly.entity_id
_entity_poly.type
_entity_poly.pdbx_seq_one_letter_code
_entity_poly.pdbx_strand_id
1 'polypeptide(L)'
;MTADPAVSMTYKHTPRKLNAVDVKETEMGRQRRSARGVQWVNHYSSAQSILVVGDGDFSFSLALAAVFGSGENLVATSLDSYDALTSKYGKAKSNVTQLERLGATVFHGVDAKMMKRHPCLKMRRFDRIVFNFPHAGFIGHEQDDHMIKAHQLLVRRFFRNASHLIRPDGEIHVSHKTGQPYDRWQIEELASEFSLVISEKVNFWKEDYPGYNQKRGDGEWCDEEFPLRNGYTFKFRVERGEPEEPPSRKFTTSQRESLHRLQESLDDVTKMHQEKEQQLLLSQQQLISISESLRSCVDARITLKSRLEEEQRRSRKFTMAQRETLHSLQESLDVVTKLHEEKKQQLLLFRQELISTSESLCSSEHVRNTLQSRLEEEQRCSRKFKFLFGSMIILFLKFCI
;
A
#
# COMPACT_ATOMS: atom_id res chain seq x y z
N MET A 1 -17.63 -12.33 57.11
CA MET A 1 -17.41 -11.98 58.53
C MET A 1 -15.91 -12.12 58.79
N THR A 2 -15.29 -11.00 59.21
CA THR A 2 -13.99 -10.85 59.93
C THR A 2 -12.78 -11.63 59.37
N ALA A 3 -11.84 -11.06 58.62
CA ALA A 3 -10.92 -9.95 58.92
C ALA A 3 -10.15 -10.13 60.24
N ASP A 4 -8.86 -10.44 60.12
CA ASP A 4 -7.84 -10.42 61.20
C ASP A 4 -6.72 -9.42 60.82
N PRO A 5 -5.99 -8.83 61.76
CA PRO A 5 -5.78 -7.39 61.81
C PRO A 5 -4.35 -6.93 61.53
N ALA A 6 -4.27 -5.64 61.29
CA ALA A 6 -3.09 -4.84 61.01
C ALA A 6 -2.00 -4.93 62.10
N VAL A 7 -0.75 -4.94 61.65
CA VAL A 7 0.41 -4.50 62.45
C VAL A 7 0.72 -3.05 62.08
N SER A 8 0.55 -2.18 63.07
CA SER A 8 0.87 -0.75 63.03
C SER A 8 2.37 -0.56 63.33
N MET A 9 3.08 0.18 62.49
CA MET A 9 4.31 0.86 62.89
C MET A 9 4.16 2.36 62.64
N THR A 10 4.08 3.09 63.75
CA THR A 10 4.04 4.54 63.85
C THR A 10 5.43 5.14 63.65
N TYR A 11 5.55 6.12 62.75
CA TYR A 11 6.55 7.18 62.90
C TYR A 11 5.86 8.54 62.87
N LYS A 12 5.97 9.24 63.99
CA LYS A 12 5.47 10.60 64.21
C LYS A 12 6.41 11.58 63.52
N HIS A 13 5.90 12.38 62.58
CA HIS A 13 6.56 13.61 62.16
C HIS A 13 5.61 14.78 62.40
N THR A 14 6.04 15.69 63.26
CA THR A 14 5.36 16.96 63.57
C THR A 14 5.43 17.92 62.39
N PRO A 15 4.37 18.70 62.10
CA PRO A 15 4.26 19.50 60.89
C PRO A 15 4.89 20.89 61.04
N ARG A 16 5.65 21.34 60.04
CA ARG A 16 5.97 22.76 59.83
C ARG A 16 4.85 23.38 58.99
N LYS A 17 4.17 24.39 59.56
CA LYS A 17 3.15 25.20 58.89
C LYS A 17 3.76 25.96 57.71
N LEU A 18 3.20 25.81 56.53
CA LEU A 18 3.36 26.72 55.40
C LEU A 18 2.09 27.57 55.32
N ASN A 19 2.26 28.89 55.40
CA ASN A 19 1.17 29.83 55.17
C ASN A 19 0.84 29.85 53.68
N ALA A 20 -0.46 29.80 53.38
CA ALA A 20 -1.00 30.07 52.06
C ALA A 20 -0.85 31.56 51.74
N VAL A 21 -0.90 31.86 50.43
CA VAL A 21 -0.80 33.17 49.77
C VAL A 21 0.60 33.41 49.18
N ASP A 22 0.61 33.61 47.86
CA ASP A 22 1.74 33.97 46.98
C ASP A 22 2.57 32.88 46.28
N VAL A 23 1.90 31.89 45.66
CA VAL A 23 2.44 31.24 44.44
C VAL A 23 1.28 30.91 43.48
N LYS A 24 0.81 31.91 42.75
CA LYS A 24 -0.08 31.73 41.59
C LYS A 24 0.35 32.67 40.48
N GLU A 25 1.33 32.22 39.70
CA GLU A 25 1.53 32.55 38.28
C GLU A 25 2.96 32.11 37.89
N THR A 26 3.14 30.86 37.42
CA THR A 26 4.11 30.49 36.34
C THR A 26 4.31 28.98 36.08
N GLU A 27 3.59 28.04 36.73
CA GLU A 27 3.80 26.60 36.44
C GLU A 27 2.87 25.98 35.36
N MET A 28 1.76 26.62 34.98
CA MET A 28 0.80 25.99 34.04
C MET A 28 1.17 26.07 32.54
N GLY A 29 2.25 26.77 32.17
CA GLY A 29 2.68 26.94 30.77
C GLY A 29 3.81 26.01 30.31
N ARG A 30 4.47 25.30 31.22
CA ARG A 30 5.72 24.56 30.93
C ARG A 30 5.64 23.05 31.19
N GLN A 31 4.46 22.52 31.53
CA GLN A 31 4.21 21.12 31.87
C GLN A 31 3.27 20.37 30.88
N ARG A 32 3.24 20.75 29.60
CA ARG A 32 2.52 19.97 28.55
C ARG A 32 3.39 19.53 27.37
N ARG A 33 4.71 19.46 27.56
CA ARG A 33 5.63 18.83 26.60
C ARG A 33 6.65 17.96 27.36
N SER A 34 6.52 16.64 27.17
CA SER A 34 7.37 15.54 27.66
C SER A 34 7.14 15.01 29.10
N ALA A 35 6.26 14.00 29.22
CA ALA A 35 6.33 12.94 30.25
C ALA A 35 5.31 11.80 29.99
N ARG A 36 5.23 11.24 28.77
CA ARG A 36 4.55 9.95 28.55
C ARG A 36 5.60 8.96 28.07
N GLY A 37 5.93 7.98 28.90
CA GLY A 37 6.81 6.88 28.53
C GLY A 37 6.26 6.09 27.33
N VAL A 38 7.09 5.24 26.73
CA VAL A 38 6.68 4.38 25.60
C VAL A 38 5.51 3.50 26.03
N GLN A 39 4.38 3.62 25.31
CA GLN A 39 3.20 2.79 25.54
C GLN A 39 3.30 1.52 24.71
N TRP A 40 2.76 0.42 25.23
CA TRP A 40 2.83 -0.90 24.59
C TRP A 40 1.45 -1.53 24.50
N VAL A 41 1.22 -2.24 23.39
CA VAL A 41 0.10 -3.15 23.17
C VAL A 41 0.67 -4.43 22.59
N ASN A 42 0.70 -5.49 23.39
CA ASN A 42 1.38 -6.75 23.03
C ASN A 42 2.80 -6.48 22.50
N HIS A 43 3.04 -6.77 21.22
CA HIS A 43 4.33 -6.64 20.53
C HIS A 43 4.47 -5.34 19.72
N TYR A 44 3.56 -4.37 19.93
CA TYR A 44 3.63 -3.05 19.32
C TYR A 44 3.90 -1.99 20.38
N SER A 45 4.71 -0.99 20.03
CA SER A 45 4.98 0.14 20.92
C SER A 45 4.85 1.48 20.22
N SER A 46 4.55 2.52 20.99
CA SER A 46 4.37 3.89 20.48
C SER A 46 5.66 4.50 19.90
N ALA A 47 6.82 3.89 20.17
CA ALA A 47 8.12 4.32 19.64
C ALA A 47 8.44 3.69 18.26
N GLN A 48 7.70 2.68 17.83
CA GLN A 48 7.89 2.01 16.55
C GLN A 48 7.21 2.77 15.42
N SER A 49 7.87 2.86 14.27
CA SER A 49 7.26 3.20 12.99
C SER A 49 6.52 1.98 12.45
N ILE A 50 5.18 2.06 12.41
CA ILE A 50 4.31 0.92 12.11
C ILE A 50 3.51 1.21 10.83
N LEU A 51 3.56 0.30 9.88
CA LEU A 51 2.68 0.27 8.70
C LEU A 51 1.62 -0.82 8.88
N VAL A 52 0.35 -0.46 8.83
CA VAL A 52 -0.78 -1.40 8.80
C VAL A 52 -1.34 -1.44 7.37
N VAL A 53 -1.31 -2.63 6.78
CA VAL A 53 -1.66 -2.89 5.39
C VAL A 53 -3.05 -3.50 5.32
N GLY A 54 -3.93 -2.93 4.50
CA GLY A 54 -5.28 -3.46 4.29
C GLY A 54 -6.15 -3.43 5.55
N ASP A 55 -6.08 -2.36 6.33
CA ASP A 55 -6.78 -2.20 7.61
C ASP A 55 -8.27 -1.89 7.41
N GLY A 56 -9.00 -2.75 6.69
CA GLY A 56 -10.46 -2.75 6.53
C GLY A 56 -11.17 -1.44 6.84
N ASP A 57 -11.84 -1.38 8.00
CA ASP A 57 -12.56 -0.21 8.52
C ASP A 57 -11.73 0.72 9.42
N PHE A 58 -10.41 0.55 9.45
CA PHE A 58 -9.39 1.25 10.26
C PHE A 58 -9.47 1.02 11.78
N SER A 59 -10.30 0.08 12.24
CA SER A 59 -10.47 -0.17 13.67
C SER A 59 -9.22 -0.72 14.35
N PHE A 60 -8.35 -1.48 13.66
CA PHE A 60 -7.12 -2.01 14.25
C PHE A 60 -6.10 -0.91 14.51
N SER A 61 -5.83 -0.07 13.50
CA SER A 61 -4.92 1.07 13.67
C SER A 61 -5.45 2.05 14.71
N LEU A 62 -6.77 2.26 14.77
CA LEU A 62 -7.38 3.10 15.80
C LEU A 62 -7.20 2.50 17.20
N ALA A 63 -7.37 1.19 17.36
CA ALA A 63 -7.12 0.52 18.65
C ALA A 63 -5.67 0.71 19.13
N LEU A 64 -4.70 0.58 18.22
CA LEU A 64 -3.28 0.87 18.54
C LEU A 64 -3.08 2.34 18.94
N ALA A 65 -3.53 3.27 18.10
CA ALA A 65 -3.35 4.70 18.33
C ALA A 65 -4.03 5.18 19.63
N ALA A 66 -5.17 4.59 19.99
CA ALA A 66 -5.89 4.91 21.21
C ALA A 66 -5.09 4.53 22.47
N VAL A 67 -4.47 3.34 22.50
CA VAL A 67 -3.62 2.93 23.64
C VAL A 67 -2.31 3.69 23.65
N PHE A 68 -1.70 3.95 22.48
CA PHE A 68 -0.51 4.79 22.39
C PHE A 68 -0.78 6.24 22.81
N GLY A 69 -2.03 6.69 22.73
CA GLY A 69 -2.44 8.07 22.95
C GLY A 69 -1.96 9.02 21.85
N SER A 70 -1.42 8.48 20.75
CA SER A 70 -0.94 9.17 19.56
C SER A 70 -0.84 8.18 18.40
N GLY A 71 -1.10 8.68 17.19
CA GLY A 71 -0.97 7.97 15.93
C GLY A 71 0.24 8.41 15.10
N GLU A 72 1.09 9.33 15.57
CA GLU A 72 2.14 9.97 14.75
C GLU A 72 3.08 8.99 14.04
N ASN A 73 3.37 7.83 14.65
CA ASN A 73 4.23 6.79 14.08
C ASN A 73 3.47 5.69 13.32
N LEU A 74 2.15 5.82 13.18
CA LEU A 74 1.28 4.88 12.49
C LEU A 74 0.96 5.36 11.06
N VAL A 75 1.14 4.45 10.12
CA VAL A 75 0.62 4.56 8.75
C VAL A 75 -0.41 3.47 8.56
N ALA A 76 -1.66 3.84 8.36
CA ALA A 76 -2.74 2.90 8.10
C ALA A 76 -3.17 2.99 6.64
N THR A 77 -3.42 1.84 6.01
CA THR A 77 -3.75 1.81 4.59
C THR A 77 -4.94 0.90 4.28
N SER A 78 -5.76 1.29 3.32
CA SER A 78 -6.85 0.47 2.77
C SER A 78 -6.68 0.23 1.28
N LEU A 79 -7.18 -0.91 0.79
CA LEU A 79 -7.29 -1.18 -0.65
C LEU A 79 -8.37 -0.30 -1.30
N ASP A 80 -9.51 -0.15 -0.62
CA ASP A 80 -10.62 0.67 -1.09
C ASP A 80 -10.24 2.16 -1.11
N SER A 81 -10.83 2.92 -2.06
CA SER A 81 -10.83 4.38 -2.01
C SER A 81 -11.63 4.87 -0.79
N TYR A 82 -11.47 6.13 -0.38
CA TYR A 82 -12.22 6.69 0.75
C TYR A 82 -13.75 6.57 0.56
N ASP A 83 -14.26 6.86 -0.64
CA ASP A 83 -15.69 6.80 -0.93
C ASP A 83 -16.24 5.37 -0.90
N ALA A 84 -15.50 4.42 -1.50
CA ALA A 84 -15.87 3.01 -1.47
C ALA A 84 -15.83 2.47 -0.03
N LEU A 85 -14.77 2.77 0.70
CA LEU A 85 -14.58 2.41 2.11
C LEU A 85 -15.75 2.88 2.99
N THR A 86 -16.13 4.15 2.89
CA THR A 86 -17.17 4.75 3.74
C THR A 86 -18.58 4.30 3.40
N SER A 87 -18.78 3.84 2.16
CA SER A 87 -20.02 3.19 1.74
C SER A 87 -20.06 1.72 2.20
N LYS A 88 -18.90 1.07 2.28
CA LYS A 88 -18.74 -0.35 2.60
C LYS A 88 -18.81 -0.66 4.10
N TYR A 89 -18.25 0.21 4.95
CA TYR A 89 -18.20 -0.01 6.39
C TYR A 89 -18.82 1.13 7.18
N GLY A 90 -19.82 0.83 8.01
CA GLY A 90 -20.59 1.85 8.74
C GLY A 90 -19.74 2.70 9.70
N LYS A 91 -18.63 2.15 10.22
CA LYS A 91 -17.72 2.86 11.14
C LYS A 91 -16.46 3.43 10.50
N ALA A 92 -16.20 3.19 9.21
CA ALA A 92 -14.94 3.60 8.60
C ALA A 92 -14.72 5.12 8.68
N LYS A 93 -15.75 5.92 8.38
CA LYS A 93 -15.64 7.39 8.42
C LYS A 93 -15.25 7.90 9.81
N SER A 94 -15.89 7.41 10.87
CA SER A 94 -15.56 7.80 12.24
C SER A 94 -14.18 7.31 12.65
N ASN A 95 -13.81 6.09 12.26
CA ASN A 95 -12.51 5.51 12.61
C ASN A 95 -11.36 6.29 11.96
N VAL A 96 -11.46 6.57 10.65
CA VAL A 96 -10.48 7.38 9.92
C VAL A 96 -10.37 8.78 10.54
N THR A 97 -11.50 9.45 10.77
CA THR A 97 -11.50 10.80 11.38
C THR A 97 -10.80 10.81 12.74
N GLN A 98 -11.04 9.82 13.59
CA GLN A 98 -10.42 9.74 14.90
C GLN A 98 -8.94 9.39 14.81
N LEU A 99 -8.56 8.49 13.90
CA LEU A 99 -7.19 8.06 13.66
C LEU A 99 -6.32 9.22 13.15
N GLU A 100 -6.85 10.03 12.22
CA GLU A 100 -6.20 11.25 11.75
C GLU A 100 -6.10 12.32 12.85
N ARG A 101 -7.12 12.47 13.69
CA ARG A 101 -7.08 13.37 14.87
C ARG A 101 -6.00 12.97 15.88
N LEU A 102 -5.68 11.68 15.97
CA LEU A 102 -4.58 11.19 16.79
C LEU A 102 -3.22 11.39 16.11
N GLY A 103 -3.17 11.88 14.87
CA GLY A 103 -1.94 12.21 14.14
C GLY A 103 -1.44 11.10 13.23
N ALA A 104 -2.20 10.02 13.01
CA ALA A 104 -1.77 8.97 12.09
C ALA A 104 -1.86 9.40 10.63
N THR A 105 -0.99 8.81 9.82
CA THR A 105 -1.05 8.97 8.36
C THR A 105 -1.98 7.91 7.77
N VAL A 106 -3.01 8.32 7.03
CA VAL A 106 -3.95 7.41 6.38
C VAL A 106 -3.79 7.48 4.86
N PHE A 107 -3.71 6.32 4.20
CA PHE A 107 -3.72 6.23 2.74
C PHE A 107 -4.79 5.26 2.25
N HIS A 108 -5.45 5.61 1.15
CA HIS A 108 -6.47 4.79 0.48
C HIS A 108 -5.97 4.34 -0.89
N GLY A 109 -6.56 3.28 -1.45
CA GLY A 109 -6.14 2.76 -2.77
C GLY A 109 -4.78 2.05 -2.76
N VAL A 110 -4.30 1.57 -1.60
CA VAL A 110 -2.99 0.92 -1.47
C VAL A 110 -3.15 -0.59 -1.62
N ASP A 111 -2.73 -1.12 -2.77
CA ASP A 111 -2.66 -2.57 -2.99
C ASP A 111 -1.41 -3.17 -2.33
N ALA A 112 -1.62 -4.12 -1.41
CA ALA A 112 -0.56 -4.88 -0.73
C ALA A 112 0.42 -5.56 -1.72
N LYS A 113 -0.05 -5.93 -2.92
CA LYS A 113 0.77 -6.54 -3.98
C LYS A 113 1.71 -5.54 -4.66
N MET A 114 1.49 -4.23 -4.48
CA MET A 114 2.20 -3.14 -5.16
C MET A 114 2.72 -2.05 -4.20
N MET A 115 2.49 -2.18 -2.89
CA MET A 115 2.72 -1.10 -1.91
C MET A 115 4.16 -0.55 -1.88
N LYS A 116 5.18 -1.33 -2.29
CA LYS A 116 6.57 -0.83 -2.42
C LYS A 116 6.68 0.30 -3.45
N ARG A 117 5.82 0.30 -4.48
CA ARG A 117 5.79 1.31 -5.56
C ARG A 117 5.02 2.56 -5.17
N HIS A 118 4.23 2.53 -4.09
CA HIS A 118 3.41 3.67 -3.67
C HIS A 118 4.31 4.89 -3.37
N PRO A 119 4.05 6.08 -3.96
CA PRO A 119 4.95 7.24 -3.88
C PRO A 119 5.32 7.63 -2.44
N CYS A 120 4.36 7.53 -1.52
CA CYS A 120 4.55 7.88 -0.11
C CYS A 120 5.20 6.76 0.74
N LEU A 121 5.27 5.52 0.22
CA LEU A 121 5.83 4.38 0.97
C LEU A 121 7.21 3.96 0.46
N LYS A 122 7.52 4.15 -0.82
CA LYS A 122 8.74 3.63 -1.48
C LYS A 122 10.06 4.00 -0.78
N MET A 123 10.12 5.20 -0.20
CA MET A 123 11.30 5.73 0.51
C MET A 123 11.28 5.49 2.02
N ARG A 124 10.18 4.94 2.57
CA ARG A 124 10.03 4.71 4.01
C ARG A 124 10.55 3.34 4.41
N ARG A 125 10.95 3.22 5.67
CA ARG A 125 11.24 1.95 6.32
C ARG A 125 10.53 1.88 7.67
N PHE A 126 10.03 0.71 8.01
CA PHE A 126 9.19 0.49 9.19
C PHE A 126 9.83 -0.50 10.16
N ASP A 127 9.57 -0.31 11.45
CA ASP A 127 9.92 -1.30 12.48
C ASP A 127 8.92 -2.44 12.49
N ARG A 128 7.66 -2.17 12.14
CA ARG A 128 6.60 -3.18 12.01
C ARG A 128 5.81 -2.97 10.73
N ILE A 129 5.58 -4.04 9.98
CA ILE A 129 4.63 -4.07 8.87
C ILE A 129 3.59 -5.13 9.18
N VAL A 130 2.33 -4.73 9.32
CA VAL A 130 1.24 -5.58 9.81
C VAL A 130 0.23 -5.83 8.71
N PHE A 131 -0.15 -7.08 8.47
CA PHE A 131 -1.25 -7.44 7.59
C PHE A 131 -2.16 -8.46 8.28
N ASN A 132 -3.28 -7.99 8.80
CA ASN A 132 -4.20 -8.81 9.57
C ASN A 132 -5.23 -9.47 8.65
N PHE A 133 -5.34 -10.79 8.74
CA PHE A 133 -6.31 -11.64 8.04
C PHE A 133 -6.42 -11.29 6.54
N PRO A 134 -5.29 -11.31 5.80
CA PRO A 134 -5.31 -11.01 4.37
C PRO A 134 -6.32 -11.90 3.64
N HIS A 135 -7.09 -11.34 2.71
CA HIS A 135 -8.09 -12.09 1.96
C HIS A 135 -8.15 -11.58 0.50
N ALA A 136 -8.33 -12.49 -0.46
CA ALA A 136 -8.27 -12.18 -1.89
C ALA A 136 -9.65 -11.84 -2.51
N GLY A 137 -10.67 -11.64 -1.67
CA GLY A 137 -12.07 -11.49 -2.06
C GLY A 137 -12.83 -12.83 -2.11
N PHE A 138 -14.14 -12.79 -2.28
CA PHE A 138 -15.02 -13.98 -2.29
C PHE A 138 -15.45 -14.33 -3.72
N ILE A 139 -14.52 -14.89 -4.51
CA ILE A 139 -14.79 -15.36 -5.89
C ILE A 139 -15.20 -16.86 -5.92
N GLY A 140 -15.06 -17.55 -4.79
CA GLY A 140 -15.38 -18.97 -4.60
C GLY A 140 -15.39 -19.36 -3.12
N HIS A 141 -15.46 -20.66 -2.82
CA HIS A 141 -15.35 -21.14 -1.45
C HIS A 141 -13.90 -21.14 -0.96
N GLU A 142 -13.72 -20.87 0.34
CA GLU A 142 -12.40 -20.78 1.00
C GLU A 142 -11.48 -22.00 0.76
N GLN A 143 -12.10 -23.18 0.57
CA GLN A 143 -11.39 -24.45 0.38
C GLN A 143 -11.08 -24.78 -1.09
N ASP A 144 -11.61 -23.99 -2.04
CA ASP A 144 -11.42 -24.23 -3.46
C ASP A 144 -9.98 -23.95 -3.86
N ASP A 145 -9.40 -24.81 -4.69
CA ASP A 145 -7.98 -24.72 -5.09
C ASP A 145 -7.62 -23.39 -5.75
N HIS A 146 -8.55 -22.82 -6.55
CA HIS A 146 -8.33 -21.53 -7.19
C HIS A 146 -8.32 -20.38 -6.18
N MET A 147 -9.16 -20.44 -5.14
CA MET A 147 -9.17 -19.47 -4.05
C MET A 147 -7.90 -19.60 -3.21
N ILE A 148 -7.50 -20.81 -2.82
CA ILE A 148 -6.23 -21.05 -2.12
C ILE A 148 -5.05 -20.45 -2.89
N LYS A 149 -4.97 -20.64 -4.21
CA LYS A 149 -3.94 -20.05 -5.06
C LYS A 149 -4.01 -18.51 -5.09
N ALA A 150 -5.20 -17.93 -5.12
CA ALA A 150 -5.38 -16.47 -5.08
C ALA A 150 -4.90 -15.88 -3.74
N HIS A 151 -5.22 -16.53 -2.62
CA HIS A 151 -4.76 -16.15 -1.29
C HIS A 151 -3.24 -16.28 -1.13
N GLN A 152 -2.67 -17.39 -1.59
CA GLN A 152 -1.22 -17.58 -1.64
C GLN A 152 -0.54 -16.48 -2.46
N LEU A 153 -1.10 -16.13 -3.63
CA LEU A 153 -0.55 -15.06 -4.46
C LEU A 153 -0.59 -13.70 -3.75
N LEU A 154 -1.68 -13.38 -3.04
CA LEU A 154 -1.80 -12.15 -2.25
C LEU A 154 -0.71 -12.08 -1.18
N VAL A 155 -0.59 -13.12 -0.34
CA VAL A 155 0.38 -13.17 0.76
C VAL A 155 1.82 -13.17 0.24
N ARG A 156 2.11 -13.95 -0.81
CA ARG A 156 3.41 -13.98 -1.48
C ARG A 156 3.83 -12.60 -1.99
N ARG A 157 2.91 -11.90 -2.67
CA ARG A 157 3.18 -10.56 -3.20
C ARG A 157 3.31 -9.52 -2.09
N PHE A 158 2.55 -9.66 -1.01
CA PHE A 158 2.73 -8.85 0.19
C PHE A 158 4.14 -9.02 0.76
N PHE A 159 4.60 -10.25 1.03
CA PHE A 159 5.95 -10.49 1.57
C PHE A 159 7.05 -9.93 0.67
N ARG A 160 6.93 -10.09 -0.65
CA ARG A 160 7.85 -9.48 -1.62
C ARG A 160 7.94 -7.96 -1.45
N ASN A 161 6.82 -7.28 -1.21
CA ASN A 161 6.82 -5.82 -1.04
C ASN A 161 7.30 -5.42 0.36
N ALA A 162 6.82 -6.10 1.39
CA ALA A 162 7.12 -5.82 2.80
C ALA A 162 8.61 -5.98 3.10
N SER A 163 9.28 -6.99 2.54
CA SER A 163 10.73 -7.23 2.73
C SER A 163 11.61 -6.05 2.27
N HIS A 164 11.11 -5.21 1.37
CA HIS A 164 11.82 -4.01 0.92
C HIS A 164 11.47 -2.75 1.71
N LEU A 165 10.41 -2.79 2.51
CA LEU A 165 9.93 -1.67 3.33
C LEU A 165 10.27 -1.86 4.82
N ILE A 166 10.78 -3.02 5.22
CA ILE A 166 11.16 -3.29 6.60
C ILE A 166 12.57 -2.77 6.92
N ARG A 167 12.79 -2.31 8.16
CA ARG A 167 14.12 -2.01 8.68
C ARG A 167 14.91 -3.31 8.97
N PRO A 168 16.25 -3.25 9.08
CA PRO A 168 17.08 -4.42 9.37
C PRO A 168 16.66 -5.22 10.62
N ASP A 169 16.21 -4.53 11.67
CA ASP A 169 15.70 -5.12 12.92
C ASP A 169 14.17 -5.13 13.02
N GLY A 170 13.49 -4.82 11.92
CA GLY A 170 12.03 -4.77 11.88
C GLY A 170 11.41 -6.16 11.73
N GLU A 171 10.11 -6.22 12.04
CA GLU A 171 9.31 -7.44 11.94
C GLU A 171 8.12 -7.24 11.00
N ILE A 172 7.83 -8.26 10.19
CA ILE A 172 6.62 -8.34 9.36
C ILE A 172 5.65 -9.28 10.07
N HIS A 173 4.46 -8.79 10.39
CA HIS A 173 3.44 -9.53 11.14
C HIS A 173 2.28 -9.85 10.21
N VAL A 174 1.95 -11.14 10.10
CA VAL A 174 0.74 -11.59 9.40
C VAL A 174 -0.14 -12.29 10.42
N SER A 175 -1.35 -11.77 10.65
CA SER A 175 -2.32 -12.45 11.50
C SER A 175 -3.22 -13.32 10.62
N HIS A 176 -3.38 -14.60 10.96
CA HIS A 176 -4.22 -15.51 10.19
C HIS A 176 -4.77 -16.64 11.05
N LYS A 177 -5.83 -17.29 10.57
CA LYS A 177 -6.38 -18.51 11.19
C LYS A 177 -5.50 -19.71 10.85
N THR A 178 -5.49 -20.70 11.73
CA THR A 178 -4.84 -22.01 11.50
C THR A 178 -5.88 -23.14 11.48
N GLY A 179 -5.50 -24.29 10.91
CA GLY A 179 -6.39 -25.40 10.62
C GLY A 179 -6.89 -25.37 9.18
N GLN A 180 -7.49 -26.45 8.71
CA GLN A 180 -8.02 -26.52 7.34
C GLN A 180 -9.21 -25.55 7.15
N PRO A 181 -9.31 -24.88 5.98
CA PRO A 181 -8.40 -24.94 4.82
C PRO A 181 -7.18 -24.00 4.89
N TYR A 182 -7.09 -23.17 5.93
CA TYR A 182 -6.12 -22.08 6.08
C TYR A 182 -4.65 -22.53 6.10
N ASP A 183 -4.35 -23.73 6.60
CA ASP A 183 -2.98 -24.27 6.58
C ASP A 183 -2.44 -24.42 5.14
N ARG A 184 -3.34 -24.59 4.15
CA ARG A 184 -2.95 -24.70 2.73
C ARG A 184 -2.42 -23.38 2.18
N TRP A 185 -2.57 -22.27 2.89
CA TRP A 185 -2.01 -20.99 2.49
C TRP A 185 -0.49 -20.93 2.64
N GLN A 186 0.10 -21.83 3.46
CA GLN A 186 1.57 -22.01 3.56
C GLN A 186 2.31 -20.69 3.83
N ILE A 187 1.83 -19.90 4.79
CA ILE A 187 2.31 -18.53 5.05
C ILE A 187 3.83 -18.52 5.35
N GLU A 188 4.31 -19.51 6.10
CA GLU A 188 5.72 -19.61 6.49
C GLU A 188 6.61 -19.91 5.27
N GLU A 189 6.18 -20.84 4.42
CA GLU A 189 6.87 -21.18 3.17
C GLU A 189 6.89 -19.98 2.22
N LEU A 190 5.77 -19.27 2.07
CA LEU A 190 5.69 -18.07 1.23
C LEU A 190 6.62 -16.95 1.72
N ALA A 191 6.79 -16.79 3.03
CA ALA A 191 7.72 -15.83 3.60
C ALA A 191 9.18 -16.21 3.29
N SER A 192 9.53 -17.49 3.41
CA SER A 192 10.88 -18.01 3.19
C SER A 192 11.42 -17.74 1.79
N GLU A 193 10.55 -17.62 0.78
CA GLU A 193 10.93 -17.26 -0.59
C GLU A 193 11.64 -15.90 -0.69
N PHE A 194 11.46 -15.03 0.30
CA PHE A 194 11.97 -13.67 0.37
C PHE A 194 12.98 -13.45 1.51
N SER A 195 13.68 -14.51 1.95
CA SER A 195 14.66 -14.47 3.06
C SER A 195 14.06 -13.94 4.36
N LEU A 196 12.78 -14.24 4.59
CA LEU A 196 12.09 -13.97 5.83
C LEU A 196 11.96 -15.28 6.60
N VAL A 197 12.43 -15.28 7.84
CA VAL A 197 12.31 -16.43 8.75
C VAL A 197 11.33 -16.08 9.86
N ILE A 198 10.53 -17.06 10.26
CA ILE A 198 9.64 -16.90 11.40
C ILE A 198 10.48 -16.71 12.67
N SER A 199 10.26 -15.61 13.38
CA SER A 199 10.86 -15.35 14.69
C SER A 199 9.96 -15.87 15.81
N GLU A 200 8.65 -15.72 15.66
CA GLU A 200 7.67 -16.08 16.67
C GLU A 200 6.30 -16.34 16.04
N LYS A 201 5.52 -17.21 16.67
CA LYS A 201 4.11 -17.43 16.38
C LYS A 201 3.33 -17.30 17.69
N VAL A 202 2.50 -16.27 17.79
CA VAL A 202 1.73 -15.95 19.01
C VAL A 202 0.24 -16.01 18.75
N ASN A 203 -0.55 -16.34 19.76
CA ASN A 203 -2.01 -16.28 19.66
C ASN A 203 -2.46 -14.85 19.33
N PHE A 204 -3.46 -14.72 18.45
CA PHE A 204 -4.13 -13.46 18.20
C PHE A 204 -5.45 -13.44 18.98
N TRP A 205 -5.53 -12.57 19.99
CA TRP A 205 -6.76 -12.30 20.73
C TRP A 205 -7.30 -10.93 20.32
N LYS A 206 -8.58 -10.87 19.95
CA LYS A 206 -9.23 -9.60 19.58
C LYS A 206 -9.27 -8.64 20.78
N GLU A 207 -9.41 -9.21 21.96
CA GLU A 207 -9.55 -8.56 23.26
C GLU A 207 -8.33 -7.72 23.63
N ASP A 208 -7.15 -8.07 23.10
CA ASP A 208 -5.93 -7.31 23.30
C ASP A 208 -5.93 -5.96 22.58
N TYR A 209 -6.87 -5.74 21.65
CA TYR A 209 -7.00 -4.53 20.85
C TYR A 209 -8.39 -3.90 21.05
N PRO A 210 -8.61 -3.17 22.16
CA PRO A 210 -9.91 -2.58 22.46
C PRO A 210 -10.44 -1.71 21.32
N GLY A 211 -11.63 -2.03 20.83
CA GLY A 211 -12.28 -1.33 19.71
C GLY A 211 -11.95 -1.89 18.32
N TYR A 212 -11.00 -2.82 18.20
CA TYR A 212 -10.76 -3.54 16.94
C TYR A 212 -12.00 -4.33 16.53
N ASN A 213 -12.32 -4.27 15.23
CA ASN A 213 -13.43 -4.97 14.65
C ASN A 213 -13.06 -5.56 13.28
N GLN A 214 -12.80 -6.87 13.23
CA GLN A 214 -12.45 -7.57 12.00
C GLN A 214 -13.65 -7.65 11.04
N LYS A 215 -13.43 -7.29 9.77
CA LYS A 215 -14.47 -7.23 8.75
C LYS A 215 -14.21 -8.22 7.62
N ARG A 216 -15.26 -8.86 7.09
CA ARG A 216 -15.16 -9.77 5.93
C ARG A 216 -14.52 -9.10 4.73
N GLY A 217 -14.85 -7.83 4.53
CA GLY A 217 -14.15 -6.94 3.61
C GLY A 217 -14.39 -7.17 2.13
N ASP A 218 -15.36 -7.99 1.74
CA ASP A 218 -15.85 -8.11 0.37
C ASP A 218 -17.27 -8.71 0.35
N GLY A 219 -18.00 -8.51 -0.75
CA GLY A 219 -19.38 -8.98 -0.93
C GLY A 219 -20.46 -8.20 -0.15
N GLU A 220 -21.70 -8.69 -0.20
CA GLU A 220 -22.86 -8.08 0.46
C GLU A 220 -22.68 -7.94 1.99
N TRP A 221 -22.00 -8.92 2.60
CA TRP A 221 -21.71 -8.95 4.04
C TRP A 221 -20.34 -8.37 4.40
N CYS A 222 -19.80 -7.48 3.57
CA CYS A 222 -18.47 -6.92 3.76
C CYS A 222 -18.25 -6.29 5.15
N ASP A 223 -19.27 -5.64 5.73
CA ASP A 223 -19.21 -5.00 7.06
C ASP A 223 -19.48 -5.96 8.24
N GLU A 224 -19.78 -7.23 7.97
CA GLU A 224 -19.98 -8.21 9.03
C GLU A 224 -18.66 -8.74 9.57
N GLU A 225 -18.70 -9.18 10.83
CA GLU A 225 -17.59 -9.87 11.47
C GLU A 225 -17.44 -11.30 10.92
N PHE A 226 -16.21 -11.81 10.99
CA PHE A 226 -15.93 -13.23 10.79
C PHE A 226 -15.35 -13.86 12.07
N PRO A 227 -15.55 -15.18 12.31
CA PRO A 227 -15.02 -15.85 13.49
C PRO A 227 -13.49 -15.87 13.51
N LEU A 228 -12.88 -15.47 14.63
CA LEU A 228 -11.42 -15.43 14.85
C LEU A 228 -10.85 -16.68 15.56
N ARG A 229 -11.59 -17.80 15.54
CA ARG A 229 -11.15 -19.04 16.20
C ARG A 229 -9.79 -19.48 15.64
N ASN A 230 -8.87 -19.86 16.53
CA ASN A 230 -7.52 -20.30 16.21
C ASN A 230 -6.71 -19.27 15.40
N GLY A 231 -6.87 -17.98 15.73
CA GLY A 231 -6.06 -16.90 15.15
C GLY A 231 -4.65 -16.85 15.75
N TYR A 232 -3.64 -16.70 14.89
CA TYR A 232 -2.24 -16.49 15.28
C TYR A 232 -1.66 -15.30 14.54
N THR A 233 -0.75 -14.58 15.18
CA THR A 233 0.18 -13.65 14.52
C THR A 233 1.50 -14.34 14.28
N PHE A 234 1.85 -14.49 13.00
CA PHE A 234 3.16 -14.96 12.55
C PHE A 234 4.07 -13.74 12.42
N LYS A 235 5.19 -13.73 13.16
CA LYS A 235 6.18 -12.66 13.12
C LYS A 235 7.39 -13.14 12.34
N PHE A 236 7.79 -12.35 11.34
CA PHE A 236 8.90 -12.66 10.46
C PHE A 236 9.96 -11.58 10.55
N ARG A 237 11.23 -11.99 10.49
CA ARG A 237 12.39 -11.10 10.40
C ARG A 237 13.23 -11.45 9.19
N VAL A 238 14.04 -10.51 8.73
CA VAL A 238 15.04 -10.79 7.70
C VAL A 238 16.07 -11.76 8.26
N GLU A 239 16.35 -12.82 7.52
CA GLU A 239 17.41 -13.76 7.83
C GLU A 239 18.76 -13.01 7.78
N ARG A 240 19.37 -12.80 8.95
CA ARG A 240 20.75 -12.33 9.03
C ARG A 240 21.64 -13.53 8.80
N GLY A 241 22.29 -13.58 7.64
CA GLY A 241 23.49 -14.39 7.52
C GLY A 241 24.52 -13.82 8.52
N GLU A 242 25.16 -14.67 9.32
CA GLU A 242 26.48 -14.28 9.82
C GLU A 242 27.35 -13.94 8.60
N PRO A 243 28.24 -12.95 8.69
CA PRO A 243 29.20 -12.71 7.64
C PRO A 243 30.17 -13.90 7.63
N GLU A 244 29.79 -15.00 6.97
CA GLU A 244 30.78 -15.92 6.45
C GLU A 244 31.61 -15.12 5.44
N GLU A 245 32.93 -15.11 5.61
CA GLU A 245 33.84 -14.62 4.60
C GLU A 245 33.42 -15.19 3.23
N PRO A 246 33.35 -14.38 2.18
CA PRO A 246 32.87 -14.85 0.90
C PRO A 246 33.76 -16.02 0.46
N PRO A 247 33.23 -17.25 0.29
CA PRO A 247 34.02 -18.29 -0.29
C PRO A 247 34.28 -17.88 -1.73
N SER A 248 35.51 -17.45 -2.01
CA SER A 248 35.99 -17.11 -3.35
C SER A 248 35.89 -18.36 -4.23
N ARG A 249 34.75 -18.56 -4.89
CA ARG A 249 34.60 -19.53 -5.98
C ARG A 249 34.22 -18.78 -7.25
N LYS A 250 35.17 -18.80 -8.18
CA LYS A 250 35.05 -18.20 -9.52
C LYS A 250 33.97 -18.97 -10.29
N PHE A 251 32.94 -18.28 -10.76
CA PHE A 251 32.02 -18.78 -11.78
C PHE A 251 32.80 -19.42 -12.94
N THR A 252 32.30 -20.50 -13.53
CA THR A 252 32.86 -21.03 -14.77
C THR A 252 32.70 -19.97 -15.88
N THR A 253 33.60 -19.94 -16.87
CA THR A 253 33.54 -18.97 -17.97
C THR A 253 32.17 -18.98 -18.66
N SER A 254 31.61 -20.18 -18.90
CA SER A 254 30.27 -20.36 -19.45
C SER A 254 29.14 -19.77 -18.59
N GLN A 255 29.22 -19.89 -17.25
CA GLN A 255 28.22 -19.31 -16.35
C GLN A 255 28.33 -17.78 -16.25
N ARG A 256 29.56 -17.22 -16.33
CA ARG A 256 29.75 -15.76 -16.39
C ARG A 256 29.17 -15.17 -17.65
N GLU A 257 29.40 -15.83 -18.78
CA GLU A 257 28.87 -15.40 -20.08
C GLU A 257 27.34 -15.46 -20.11
N SER A 258 26.71 -16.50 -19.54
CA SER A 258 25.25 -16.58 -19.46
C SER A 258 24.65 -15.50 -18.55
N LEU A 259 25.25 -15.25 -17.38
CA LEU A 259 24.83 -14.17 -16.49
C LEU A 259 25.03 -12.78 -17.13
N HIS A 260 26.14 -12.58 -17.84
CA HIS A 260 26.39 -11.33 -18.56
C HIS A 260 25.34 -11.09 -19.65
N ARG A 261 25.04 -12.11 -20.47
CA ARG A 261 24.00 -12.01 -21.52
C ARG A 261 22.61 -11.72 -20.94
N LEU A 262 22.26 -12.34 -19.81
CA LEU A 262 20.99 -12.07 -19.13
C LEU A 262 20.94 -10.68 -18.53
N GLN A 263 22.05 -10.19 -17.97
CA GLN A 263 22.15 -8.84 -17.45
C GLN A 263 22.05 -7.80 -18.56
N GLU A 264 22.78 -7.96 -19.67
CA GLU A 264 22.66 -7.09 -20.85
C GLU A 264 21.23 -7.09 -21.40
N SER A 265 20.60 -8.26 -21.52
CA SER A 265 19.21 -8.35 -21.97
C SER A 265 18.23 -7.66 -21.01
N LEU A 266 18.49 -7.70 -19.70
CA LEU A 266 17.68 -7.02 -18.70
C LEU A 266 17.86 -5.49 -18.77
N ASP A 267 19.09 -5.03 -18.99
CA ASP A 267 19.42 -3.62 -19.12
C ASP A 267 18.78 -3.03 -20.40
N ASP A 268 18.84 -3.75 -21.52
CA ASP A 268 18.20 -3.37 -22.79
C ASP A 268 16.68 -3.26 -22.66
N VAL A 269 16.04 -4.26 -22.04
CA VAL A 269 14.59 -4.25 -21.81
C VAL A 269 14.20 -3.15 -20.83
N THR A 270 15.04 -2.86 -19.82
CA THR A 270 14.80 -1.77 -18.87
C THR A 270 14.88 -0.40 -19.54
N LYS A 271 15.87 -0.20 -20.42
CA LYS A 271 16.01 1.02 -21.22
C LYS A 271 14.81 1.22 -22.15
N MET A 272 14.43 0.19 -22.90
CA MET A 272 13.24 0.22 -23.76
C MET A 272 11.96 0.52 -22.95
N HIS A 273 11.84 -0.01 -21.74
CA HIS A 273 10.70 0.26 -20.86
C HIS A 273 10.66 1.74 -20.43
N GLN A 274 11.80 2.31 -20.03
CA GLN A 274 11.91 3.73 -19.67
C GLN A 274 11.59 4.65 -20.84
N GLU A 275 12.06 4.34 -22.05
CA GLU A 275 11.75 5.11 -23.26
C GLU A 275 10.24 5.11 -23.55
N LYS A 276 9.58 3.95 -23.41
CA LYS A 276 8.12 3.85 -23.57
C LYS A 276 7.34 4.56 -22.48
N GLU A 277 7.81 4.56 -21.22
CA GLU A 277 7.21 5.35 -20.14
C GLU A 277 7.31 6.86 -20.42
N GLN A 278 8.46 7.33 -20.92
CA GLN A 278 8.62 8.74 -21.32
C GLN A 278 7.71 9.10 -22.50
N GLN A 279 7.60 8.22 -23.50
CA GLN A 279 6.69 8.39 -24.62
C GLN A 279 5.23 8.48 -24.13
N LEU A 280 4.82 7.59 -23.22
CA LEU A 280 3.47 7.61 -22.64
C LEU A 280 3.18 8.92 -21.90
N LEU A 281 4.16 9.44 -21.15
CA LEU A 281 4.02 10.71 -20.42
C LEU A 281 3.85 11.90 -21.37
N LEU A 282 4.67 11.99 -22.42
CA LEU A 282 4.53 13.01 -23.46
C LEU A 282 3.17 12.92 -24.14
N SER A 283 2.71 11.69 -24.41
CA SER A 283 1.41 11.48 -25.03
C SER A 283 0.25 11.90 -24.11
N GLN A 284 0.34 11.64 -22.80
CA GLN A 284 -0.65 12.13 -21.83
C GLN A 284 -0.71 13.66 -21.79
N GLN A 285 0.42 14.36 -21.89
CA GLN A 285 0.44 15.82 -21.95
C GLN A 285 -0.22 16.37 -23.22
N GLN A 286 0.00 15.72 -24.36
CA GLN A 286 -0.66 16.08 -25.63
C GLN A 286 -2.18 15.87 -25.54
N LEU A 287 -2.64 14.78 -24.91
CA LEU A 287 -4.08 14.56 -24.66
C LEU A 287 -4.71 15.70 -23.86
N ILE A 288 -4.06 16.10 -22.78
CA ILE A 288 -4.57 17.19 -21.92
C ILE A 288 -4.74 18.46 -22.77
N SER A 289 -3.73 18.82 -23.56
CA SER A 289 -3.79 19.98 -24.46
C SER A 289 -4.93 19.89 -25.48
N ILE A 290 -5.13 18.74 -26.13
CA ILE A 290 -6.23 18.53 -27.08
C ILE A 290 -7.59 18.65 -26.37
N SER A 291 -7.71 18.12 -25.15
CA SER A 291 -8.96 18.17 -24.37
C SER A 291 -9.33 19.59 -23.93
N GLU A 292 -8.34 20.42 -23.59
CA GLU A 292 -8.53 21.83 -23.26
C GLU A 292 -8.95 22.63 -24.49
N SER A 293 -8.31 22.39 -25.63
CA SER A 293 -8.68 23.00 -26.92
C SER A 293 -10.11 22.64 -27.33
N LEU A 294 -10.53 21.38 -27.15
CA LEU A 294 -11.91 20.94 -27.39
C LEU A 294 -12.91 21.64 -26.47
N ARG A 295 -12.59 21.76 -25.18
CA ARG A 295 -13.44 22.47 -24.21
C ARG A 295 -13.62 23.93 -24.61
N SER A 296 -12.53 24.60 -24.99
CA SER A 296 -12.58 25.98 -25.50
C SER A 296 -13.46 26.12 -26.74
N CYS A 297 -13.40 25.17 -27.69
CA CYS A 297 -14.28 25.16 -28.85
C CYS A 297 -15.76 24.99 -28.47
N VAL A 298 -16.07 24.15 -27.48
CA VAL A 298 -17.44 23.96 -26.98
C VAL A 298 -17.96 25.25 -26.35
N ASP A 299 -17.15 25.90 -25.50
CA ASP A 299 -17.51 27.15 -24.81
C ASP A 299 -17.74 28.30 -25.81
N ALA A 300 -16.86 28.41 -26.81
CA ALA A 300 -17.00 29.37 -27.91
C ALA A 300 -18.28 29.12 -28.71
N ARG A 301 -18.59 27.85 -29.00
CA ARG A 301 -19.81 27.47 -29.74
C ARG A 301 -21.08 27.82 -28.96
N ILE A 302 -21.11 27.56 -27.65
CA ILE A 302 -22.23 27.94 -26.78
C ILE A 302 -22.42 29.46 -26.78
N THR A 303 -21.32 30.20 -26.62
CA THR A 303 -21.34 31.67 -26.60
C THR A 303 -21.84 32.25 -27.93
N LEU A 304 -21.32 31.76 -29.05
CA LEU A 304 -21.73 32.21 -30.39
C LEU A 304 -23.20 31.89 -30.68
N LYS A 305 -23.67 30.69 -30.32
CA LYS A 305 -25.09 30.34 -30.45
C LYS A 305 -25.99 31.26 -29.63
N SER A 306 -25.63 31.55 -28.38
CA SER A 306 -26.40 32.46 -27.54
C SER A 306 -26.48 33.87 -28.12
N ARG A 307 -25.37 34.40 -28.67
CA ARG A 307 -25.34 35.71 -29.33
C ARG A 307 -26.15 35.73 -30.61
N LEU A 308 -26.07 34.66 -31.40
CA LEU A 308 -26.85 34.50 -32.62
C LEU A 308 -28.34 34.50 -32.32
N GLU A 309 -28.78 33.74 -31.32
CA GLU A 309 -30.17 33.71 -30.87
C GLU A 309 -30.65 35.07 -30.33
N GLU A 310 -29.80 35.78 -29.59
CA GLU A 310 -30.14 37.11 -29.05
C GLU A 310 -30.34 38.14 -30.17
N GLU A 311 -29.42 38.20 -31.14
CA GLU A 311 -29.54 39.08 -32.30
C GLU A 311 -30.73 38.71 -33.20
N GLN A 312 -31.06 37.42 -33.31
CA GLN A 312 -32.29 36.96 -33.98
C GLN A 312 -33.56 37.39 -33.24
N ARG A 313 -33.58 37.34 -31.89
CA ARG A 313 -34.74 37.76 -31.08
C ARG A 313 -34.95 39.28 -31.10
N ARG A 314 -33.89 40.07 -31.20
CA ARG A 314 -33.94 41.55 -31.22
C ARG A 314 -34.59 42.14 -32.47
N SER A 315 -34.86 41.37 -33.53
CA SER A 315 -35.33 41.93 -34.80
C SER A 315 -36.56 41.22 -35.38
N ARG A 316 -37.65 41.97 -35.59
CA ARG A 316 -38.79 41.55 -36.46
C ARG A 316 -38.67 42.09 -37.90
N LYS A 317 -37.73 43.01 -38.17
CA LYS A 317 -37.38 43.54 -39.50
C LYS A 317 -35.88 43.88 -39.54
N PHE A 318 -35.07 43.01 -40.14
CA PHE A 318 -33.62 43.16 -40.19
C PHE A 318 -33.17 44.36 -41.04
N THR A 319 -32.44 45.30 -40.44
CA THR A 319 -31.64 46.30 -41.16
C THR A 319 -30.44 45.64 -41.84
N MET A 320 -29.83 46.26 -42.87
CA MET A 320 -28.67 45.66 -43.57
C MET A 320 -27.50 45.38 -42.61
N ALA A 321 -27.18 46.32 -41.73
CA ALA A 321 -26.11 46.16 -40.73
C ALA A 321 -26.36 44.94 -39.79
N GLN A 322 -27.61 44.66 -39.43
CA GLN A 322 -27.93 43.48 -38.62
C GLN A 322 -27.81 42.17 -39.40
N ARG A 323 -28.08 42.18 -40.71
CA ARG A 323 -27.88 41.00 -41.58
C ARG A 323 -26.39 40.68 -41.72
N GLU A 324 -25.55 41.71 -41.85
CA GLU A 324 -24.09 41.55 -41.89
C GLU A 324 -23.55 40.97 -40.57
N THR A 325 -24.02 41.46 -39.42
CA THR A 325 -23.65 40.91 -38.10
C THR A 325 -24.08 39.45 -37.94
N LEU A 326 -25.31 39.10 -38.33
CA LEU A 326 -25.79 37.71 -38.27
C LEU A 326 -24.98 36.79 -39.20
N HIS A 327 -24.64 37.25 -40.40
CA HIS A 327 -23.80 36.51 -41.33
C HIS A 327 -22.41 36.24 -40.73
N SER A 328 -21.78 37.27 -40.16
CA SER A 328 -20.46 37.16 -39.52
C SER A 328 -20.46 36.21 -38.30
N LEU A 329 -21.52 36.24 -37.48
CA LEU A 329 -21.68 35.31 -36.35
C LEU A 329 -21.88 33.87 -36.83
N GLN A 330 -22.64 33.66 -37.92
CA GLN A 330 -22.84 32.35 -38.51
C GLN A 330 -21.54 31.78 -39.09
N GLU A 331 -20.77 32.58 -39.83
CA GLU A 331 -19.45 32.18 -40.34
C GLU A 331 -18.49 31.79 -39.20
N SER A 332 -18.47 32.59 -38.12
CA SER A 332 -17.66 32.30 -36.95
C SER A 332 -18.07 30.97 -36.27
N LEU A 333 -19.38 30.69 -36.21
CA LEU A 333 -19.92 29.45 -35.66
C LEU A 333 -19.54 28.23 -36.52
N ASP A 334 -19.56 28.37 -37.84
CA ASP A 334 -19.19 27.31 -38.78
C ASP A 334 -17.70 26.98 -38.68
N VAL A 335 -16.83 28.00 -38.56
CA VAL A 335 -15.38 27.82 -38.32
C VAL A 335 -15.11 27.07 -37.02
N VAL A 336 -15.72 27.47 -35.91
CA VAL A 336 -15.55 26.80 -34.60
C VAL A 336 -16.08 25.36 -34.64
N THR A 337 -17.18 25.13 -35.36
CA THR A 337 -17.76 23.78 -35.52
C THR A 337 -16.83 22.86 -36.30
N LYS A 338 -16.21 23.36 -37.37
CA LYS A 338 -15.21 22.61 -38.13
C LYS A 338 -13.98 22.28 -37.29
N LEU A 339 -13.45 23.27 -36.55
CA LEU A 339 -12.31 23.07 -35.66
C LEU A 339 -12.61 22.05 -34.54
N HIS A 340 -13.82 22.07 -34.00
CA HIS A 340 -14.26 21.09 -33.00
C HIS A 340 -14.23 19.65 -33.55
N GLU A 341 -14.74 19.43 -34.77
CA GLU A 341 -14.74 18.08 -35.36
C GLU A 341 -13.31 17.63 -35.71
N GLU A 342 -12.46 18.52 -36.21
CA GLU A 342 -11.02 18.23 -36.45
C GLU A 342 -10.32 17.80 -35.15
N LYS A 343 -10.52 18.53 -34.04
CA LYS A 343 -9.92 18.20 -32.75
C LYS A 343 -10.47 16.91 -32.14
N LYS A 344 -11.74 16.59 -32.40
CA LYS A 344 -12.37 15.33 -31.99
C LYS A 344 -11.80 14.13 -32.75
N GLN A 345 -11.53 14.27 -34.05
CA GLN A 345 -10.84 13.24 -34.84
C GLN A 345 -9.40 13.03 -34.36
N GLN A 346 -8.67 14.13 -34.07
CA GLN A 346 -7.33 14.04 -33.47
C GLN A 346 -7.36 13.27 -32.14
N LEU A 347 -8.34 13.54 -31.27
CA LEU A 347 -8.49 12.83 -30.00
C LEU A 347 -8.75 11.32 -30.17
N LEU A 348 -9.55 10.93 -31.17
CA LEU A 348 -9.87 9.53 -31.45
C LEU A 348 -8.65 8.73 -31.91
N LEU A 349 -7.87 9.30 -32.84
CA LEU A 349 -6.62 8.69 -33.32
C LEU A 349 -5.62 8.53 -32.17
N PHE A 350 -5.47 9.57 -31.37
CA PHE A 350 -4.55 9.57 -30.23
C PHE A 350 -4.92 8.54 -29.16
N ARG A 351 -6.22 8.32 -28.94
CA ARG A 351 -6.72 7.28 -28.03
C ARG A 351 -6.31 5.87 -28.48
N GLN A 352 -6.32 5.59 -29.78
CA GLN A 352 -5.91 4.29 -30.31
C GLN A 352 -4.39 4.07 -30.14
N GLU A 353 -3.58 5.11 -30.39
CA GLU A 353 -2.13 5.05 -30.20
C GLU A 353 -1.74 4.81 -28.73
N LEU A 354 -2.46 5.44 -27.79
CA LEU A 354 -2.26 5.22 -26.36
C LEU A 354 -2.60 3.79 -25.91
N ILE A 355 -3.69 3.22 -26.43
CA ILE A 355 -4.08 1.83 -26.14
C ILE A 355 -2.95 0.90 -26.61
N SER A 356 -2.50 1.05 -27.86
CA SER A 356 -1.41 0.24 -28.43
C SER A 356 -0.10 0.37 -27.62
N THR A 357 0.25 1.59 -27.21
CA THR A 357 1.45 1.86 -26.39
C THR A 357 1.33 1.21 -25.01
N SER A 358 0.15 1.26 -24.38
CA SER A 358 -0.12 0.66 -23.07
C SER A 358 -0.03 -0.87 -23.09
N GLU A 359 -0.53 -1.52 -24.15
CA GLU A 359 -0.44 -2.97 -24.34
C GLU A 359 1.02 -3.41 -24.57
N SER A 360 1.78 -2.61 -25.31
CA SER A 360 3.21 -2.81 -25.54
C SER A 360 4.04 -2.66 -24.26
N LEU A 361 3.69 -1.71 -23.39
CA LEU A 361 4.30 -1.51 -22.08
C LEU A 361 4.03 -2.67 -21.13
N CYS A 362 2.79 -3.16 -21.08
CA CYS A 362 2.40 -4.33 -20.29
C CYS A 362 3.21 -5.58 -20.71
N SER A 363 3.34 -5.77 -22.02
CA SER A 363 4.13 -6.86 -22.59
C SER A 363 5.62 -6.74 -22.27
N SER A 364 6.19 -5.54 -22.38
CA SER A 364 7.59 -5.25 -22.00
C SER A 364 7.84 -5.44 -20.50
N GLU A 365 6.91 -5.04 -19.63
CA GLU A 365 7.03 -5.25 -18.18
C GLU A 365 6.99 -6.74 -17.82
N HIS A 366 6.16 -7.53 -18.52
CA HIS A 366 6.11 -8.98 -18.36
C HIS A 366 7.44 -9.63 -18.73
N VAL A 367 8.05 -9.24 -19.86
CA VAL A 367 9.37 -9.72 -20.28
C VAL A 367 10.44 -9.31 -19.28
N ARG A 368 10.45 -8.05 -18.83
CA ARG A 368 11.38 -7.54 -17.80
C ARG A 368 11.31 -8.35 -16.51
N ASN A 369 10.09 -8.61 -16.01
CA ASN A 369 9.87 -9.37 -14.78
C ASN A 369 10.28 -10.84 -14.95
N THR A 370 10.08 -11.43 -16.12
CA THR A 370 10.51 -12.81 -16.44
C THR A 370 12.02 -12.92 -16.50
N LEU A 371 12.70 -11.98 -17.17
CA LEU A 371 14.17 -11.92 -17.20
C LEU A 371 14.76 -11.70 -15.81
N GLN A 372 14.15 -10.82 -15.01
CA GLN A 372 14.57 -10.58 -13.63
C GLN A 372 14.42 -11.83 -12.76
N SER A 373 13.31 -12.57 -12.89
CA SER A 373 13.09 -13.84 -12.19
C SER A 373 14.13 -14.89 -12.63
N ARG A 374 14.42 -14.99 -13.93
CA ARG A 374 15.43 -15.91 -14.47
C ARG A 374 16.85 -15.56 -14.00
N LEU A 375 17.19 -14.28 -13.95
CA LEU A 375 18.46 -13.81 -13.42
C LEU A 375 18.59 -14.15 -11.93
N GLU A 376 17.54 -13.92 -11.14
CA GLU A 376 17.48 -14.30 -9.72
C GLU A 376 17.55 -15.83 -9.53
N GLU A 377 16.91 -16.61 -10.40
CA GLU A 377 16.94 -18.07 -10.42
C GLU A 377 18.31 -18.62 -10.81
N GLU A 378 18.99 -18.10 -11.83
CA GLU A 378 20.35 -18.53 -12.19
C GLU A 378 21.34 -18.21 -11.07
N GLN A 379 21.22 -17.03 -10.46
CA GLN A 379 21.98 -16.64 -9.28
C GLN A 379 21.67 -17.51 -8.05
N ARG A 380 20.46 -18.09 -7.97
CA ARG A 380 20.01 -18.98 -6.88
C ARG A 380 20.34 -20.45 -7.14
N CYS A 381 20.29 -20.93 -8.38
CA CYS A 381 20.65 -22.28 -8.79
C CYS A 381 22.15 -22.51 -8.58
N SER A 382 22.97 -21.48 -8.79
CA SER A 382 24.38 -21.45 -8.37
C SER A 382 24.57 -21.67 -6.85
N ARG A 383 23.64 -21.20 -6.01
CA ARG A 383 23.65 -21.45 -4.55
C ARG A 383 23.15 -22.84 -4.18
N LYS A 384 22.10 -23.35 -4.83
CA LYS A 384 21.51 -24.68 -4.57
C LYS A 384 22.38 -25.85 -5.06
N PHE A 385 23.17 -25.70 -6.12
CA PHE A 385 24.07 -26.75 -6.62
C PHE A 385 25.10 -27.19 -5.57
N LYS A 386 25.45 -26.33 -4.60
CA LYS A 386 26.28 -26.68 -3.43
C LYS A 386 25.59 -27.55 -2.40
N PHE A 387 24.27 -27.42 -2.22
CA PHE A 387 23.55 -28.14 -1.16
C PHE A 387 23.43 -29.63 -1.51
N LEU A 388 23.21 -29.95 -2.79
CA LEU A 388 23.15 -31.34 -3.26
C LEU A 388 24.54 -31.99 -3.34
N PHE A 389 25.57 -31.28 -3.82
CA PHE A 389 26.93 -31.84 -3.91
C PHE A 389 27.65 -31.92 -2.55
N GLY A 390 27.44 -30.94 -1.67
CA GLY A 390 27.99 -30.95 -0.31
C GLY A 390 27.37 -32.06 0.54
N SER A 391 26.07 -32.29 0.41
CA SER A 391 25.39 -33.41 1.09
C SER A 391 25.84 -34.77 0.55
N MET A 392 26.12 -34.89 -0.76
CA MET A 392 26.64 -36.12 -1.36
C MET A 392 28.06 -36.46 -0.88
N ILE A 393 28.94 -35.46 -0.74
CA ILE A 393 30.32 -35.65 -0.26
C ILE A 393 30.34 -36.00 1.24
N ILE A 394 29.46 -35.41 2.05
CA ILE A 394 29.33 -35.75 3.48
C ILE A 394 28.76 -37.16 3.67
N LEU A 395 27.83 -37.60 2.80
CA LEU A 395 27.37 -39.00 2.80
C LEU A 395 28.47 -39.98 2.36
N PHE A 396 29.30 -39.60 1.36
CA PHE A 396 30.38 -40.46 0.87
C PHE A 396 31.52 -40.62 1.88
N LEU A 397 31.85 -39.56 2.63
CA LEU A 397 32.87 -39.60 3.70
C LEU A 397 32.42 -40.36 4.96
N LYS A 398 31.10 -40.47 5.22
CA LYS A 398 30.55 -41.31 6.30
C LYS A 398 30.49 -42.80 5.96
N PHE A 399 30.69 -43.18 4.70
CA PHE A 399 30.69 -44.59 4.26
C PHE A 399 32.11 -45.16 4.10
N CYS A 400 33.15 -44.32 4.18
CA CYS A 400 34.55 -44.70 4.00
C CYS A 400 35.42 -44.51 5.26
N ILE A 401 34.82 -44.20 6.41
CA ILE A 401 35.42 -44.24 7.76
C ILE A 401 34.56 -45.20 8.58
#